data_AF-A0A934ZT92-F1
#
_entry.id   AF-A0A934ZT92-F1
#
_cell.length_a   1.000
_cell.length_b   1.000
_cell.length_c   1.000
_cell.angle_alpha   90.00
_cell.angle_beta   90.00
_cell.angle_gamma   90.00
#
_symmetry.space_group_name_H-M   'P 1'
#
loop_
_entity.id
_entity.type
_entity.pdbx_description
1 polymer ?
#
loop_
_entity_poly.entity_id
_entity_poly.type
_entity_poly.pdbx_seq_one_letter_code
_entity_poly.pdbx_strand_id
1 'polypeptide(L)'
;MSDTGSELDCDGGLRVQARYVIAAVPFSVLRNIAISPTLRGEQADAVQRMPYHNQSQVWMQVKRPYWEEDGIDASLSRPTGP
;
A
#
# COMPACT_ATOMS: atom_id res chain seq x y z
N MET A 1 -17.61 -10.16 -28.01
CA MET A 1 -17.36 -9.04 -27.07
C MET A 1 -16.18 -8.28 -27.62
N SER A 2 -16.36 -7.03 -27.99
CA SER A 2 -15.38 -6.23 -28.73
C SER A 2 -14.17 -5.87 -27.87
N ASP A 3 -13.00 -6.17 -28.42
CA ASP A 3 -11.65 -6.22 -27.84
C ASP A 3 -10.98 -4.85 -27.60
N THR A 4 -11.69 -3.83 -27.10
CA THR A 4 -11.11 -2.45 -27.06
C THR A 4 -11.31 -1.65 -25.79
N GLY A 5 -11.90 -2.22 -24.74
CA GLY A 5 -12.11 -1.48 -23.50
C GLY A 5 -12.33 -2.35 -22.27
N SER A 6 -12.10 -1.74 -21.12
CA SER A 6 -12.42 -2.24 -19.81
C SER A 6 -13.54 -1.40 -19.21
N GLU A 7 -14.41 -2.05 -18.45
CA GLU A 7 -15.49 -1.41 -17.70
C GLU A 7 -15.17 -1.50 -16.20
N LEU A 8 -15.43 -0.42 -15.48
CA LEU A 8 -15.22 -0.31 -14.04
C LEU A 8 -16.53 0.15 -13.39
N ASP A 9 -17.05 -0.71 -12.52
CA ASP A 9 -18.18 -0.40 -11.63
C ASP A 9 -17.63 0.06 -10.28
N CYS A 10 -17.87 1.32 -9.94
CA CYS A 10 -17.60 1.87 -8.61
C CYS A 10 -18.80 1.69 -7.69
N ASP A 11 -18.51 1.60 -6.39
CA ASP A 11 -19.55 1.75 -5.37
C ASP A 11 -20.27 3.09 -5.54
N GLY A 12 -21.60 3.10 -5.37
CA GLY A 12 -22.45 4.25 -5.67
C GLY A 12 -22.95 4.34 -7.13
N GLY A 13 -22.72 3.30 -7.95
CA GLY A 13 -23.35 3.14 -9.26
C GLY A 13 -22.67 3.88 -10.41
N LEU A 14 -21.50 4.48 -10.18
CA LEU A 14 -20.69 5.09 -11.22
C LEU A 14 -20.06 3.99 -12.09
N ARG A 15 -20.32 4.05 -13.40
CA ARG A 15 -19.68 3.20 -14.42
C ARG A 15 -18.73 4.00 -15.29
N VAL A 16 -17.53 3.47 -15.48
CA VAL A 16 -16.50 4.09 -16.32
C VAL A 16 -16.03 3.09 -17.36
N GLN A 17 -16.03 3.50 -18.63
CA GLN A 17 -15.45 2.74 -19.73
C GLN A 17 -14.15 3.39 -20.18
N ALA A 18 -13.08 2.62 -20.28
CA ALA A 18 -11.77 3.10 -20.68
C ALA A 18 -11.04 2.06 -21.53
N ARG A 19 -10.02 2.48 -22.27
CA ARG A 19 -9.17 1.55 -23.04
C ARG A 19 -8.20 0.77 -22.16
N TYR A 20 -7.80 1.34 -21.02
CA TYR A 20 -6.85 0.76 -20.07
C TYR A 20 -7.26 1.10 -18.64
N VAL A 21 -6.92 0.22 -17.70
CA VAL A 21 -7.17 0.38 -16.25
C VAL A 21 -5.88 0.10 -15.50
N ILE A 22 -5.57 0.92 -14.49
CA ILE A 22 -4.40 0.76 -13.62
C ILE A 22 -4.88 0.61 -12.18
N ALA A 23 -4.56 -0.52 -11.54
CA ALA A 23 -4.84 -0.76 -10.13
C ALA A 23 -3.71 -0.22 -9.25
N ALA A 24 -3.76 1.07 -8.91
CA ALA A 24 -2.78 1.73 -8.03
C ALA A 24 -3.13 1.58 -6.54
N VAL A 25 -3.53 0.37 -6.13
CA VAL A 25 -3.96 0.06 -4.77
C VAL A 25 -3.07 -1.02 -4.15
N PRO A 26 -2.92 -1.07 -2.81
CA PRO A 26 -2.21 -2.15 -2.15
C PRO A 26 -2.82 -3.52 -2.47
N PHE A 27 -2.02 -4.59 -2.44
CA PHE A 27 -2.52 -5.96 -2.67
C PHE A 27 -3.62 -6.38 -1.70
N SER A 28 -3.61 -5.87 -0.46
CA SER A 28 -4.67 -6.09 0.52
C SER A 28 -6.03 -5.56 0.04
N VAL A 29 -6.05 -4.41 -0.64
CA VAL A 29 -7.26 -3.83 -1.24
C VAL A 29 -7.60 -4.55 -2.55
N LEU A 30 -6.60 -4.84 -3.38
CA LEU A 30 -6.79 -5.50 -4.68
C LEU A 30 -7.47 -6.87 -4.56
N ARG A 31 -7.25 -7.60 -3.46
CA ARG A 31 -7.95 -8.87 -3.14
C ARG A 31 -9.47 -8.74 -3.09
N ASN A 32 -9.97 -7.56 -2.75
CA ASN A 32 -11.39 -7.30 -2.58
C ASN A 32 -12.04 -6.69 -3.84
N ILE A 33 -11.27 -6.50 -4.91
CA ILE A 33 -11.76 -5.97 -6.19
C ILE A 33 -12.08 -7.16 -7.11
N ALA A 34 -13.32 -7.24 -7.58
CA ALA A 34 -13.71 -8.25 -8.56
C ALA A 34 -13.13 -7.90 -9.94
N ILE A 35 -12.24 -8.75 -10.46
CA ILE A 35 -11.66 -8.59 -11.81
C ILE A 35 -12.13 -9.75 -12.68
N SER A 36 -12.69 -9.44 -13.84
CA SER A 36 -13.11 -10.42 -14.84
C SER A 36 -12.47 -10.11 -16.20
N PRO A 37 -11.73 -11.06 -16.82
CA PRO A 37 -11.39 -12.37 -16.29
C PRO A 37 -10.45 -12.28 -15.07
N THR A 38 -10.50 -13.28 -14.19
CA THR A 38 -9.71 -13.30 -12.95
C THR A 38 -8.21 -13.31 -13.24
N LEU A 39 -7.40 -12.78 -12.32
CA LEU A 39 -5.94 -12.89 -12.37
C LEU A 39 -5.51 -14.37 -12.39
N ARG A 40 -4.40 -14.68 -13.06
CA ARG A 40 -3.85 -16.04 -13.20
C ARG A 40 -2.34 -16.05 -12.96
N GLY A 41 -1.80 -17.22 -12.63
CA GLY A 41 -0.35 -17.43 -12.47
C GLY A 41 0.25 -16.64 -11.31
N GLU A 42 1.48 -16.17 -11.50
CA GLU A 42 2.25 -15.45 -10.46
C GLU A 42 1.58 -14.17 -9.98
N GLN A 43 0.80 -13.50 -10.84
CA GLN A 43 0.06 -12.29 -10.44
C GLN A 43 -1.04 -12.60 -9.43
N ALA A 44 -1.82 -13.66 -9.67
CA ALA A 44 -2.84 -14.10 -8.72
C ALA A 44 -2.20 -14.48 -7.37
N ASP A 45 -1.05 -15.14 -7.45
CA ASP A 45 -0.31 -15.60 -6.29
C ASP A 45 0.22 -14.45 -5.42
N ALA A 46 0.84 -13.45 -6.06
CA ALA A 46 1.33 -12.25 -5.40
C ALA A 46 0.17 -11.49 -4.73
N VAL A 47 -0.94 -11.32 -5.45
CA VAL A 47 -2.13 -10.65 -4.90
C VAL A 47 -2.66 -11.38 -3.69
N GLN A 48 -2.72 -12.72 -3.69
CA GLN A 48 -3.28 -13.52 -2.59
C GLN A 48 -2.33 -13.73 -1.40
N ARG A 49 -1.01 -13.78 -1.63
CA ARG A 49 -0.06 -14.26 -0.61
C ARG A 49 0.91 -13.21 -0.11
N MET A 50 1.11 -12.09 -0.82
CA MET A 50 2.06 -11.08 -0.35
C MET A 50 1.68 -10.56 1.04
N PRO A 51 2.61 -10.59 2.01
CA PRO A 51 2.38 -10.06 3.35
C PRO A 51 2.19 -8.54 3.28
N TYR A 52 1.19 -8.04 4.01
CA TYR A 52 1.09 -6.62 4.30
C TYR A 52 1.60 -6.39 5.72
N HIS A 53 2.62 -5.55 5.89
CA HIS A 53 3.22 -5.32 7.20
C HIS A 53 2.35 -4.36 8.02
N ASN A 54 1.92 -4.81 9.20
CA ASN A 54 1.17 -3.96 10.13
C ASN A 54 2.15 -3.09 10.91
N GLN A 55 2.53 -1.95 10.34
CA GLN A 55 3.35 -0.97 11.05
C GLN A 55 2.46 -0.06 11.90
N SER A 56 2.74 0.00 13.20
CA SER A 56 2.16 1.01 14.09
C SER A 56 3.14 2.17 14.21
N GLN A 57 2.74 3.38 13.82
CA GLN A 57 3.54 4.58 13.97
C GLN A 57 2.95 5.45 15.07
N VAL A 58 3.77 5.77 16.08
CA VAL A 58 3.39 6.67 17.17
C VAL A 58 4.20 7.96 17.01
N TRP A 59 3.50 9.09 16.97
CA TRP A 59 4.11 10.41 16.91
C TRP A 59 3.99 11.08 18.28
N MET A 60 5.11 11.51 18.84
CA MET A 60 5.15 12.20 20.14
C MET A 60 5.73 13.60 19.96
N GLN A 61 5.06 14.60 20.55
CA GLN A 61 5.58 15.96 20.59
C GLN A 61 6.48 16.13 21.82
N VAL A 62 7.75 16.43 21.58
CA VAL A 62 8.68 16.76 22.66
C VAL A 62 8.65 18.26 22.97
N LYS A 63 8.85 18.63 24.24
CA LYS A 63 8.83 20.04 24.69
C LYS A 63 10.14 20.78 24.35
N ARG A 64 11.25 20.06 24.27
CA ARG A 64 12.57 20.52 23.84
C ARG A 64 13.26 19.37 23.12
N PRO A 65 14.17 19.64 22.15
CA PRO A 65 14.95 18.62 21.48
C PRO A 65 15.99 18.06 22.48
N TYR A 66 15.55 17.18 23.38
CA TYR A 66 16.39 16.63 24.44
C TYR A 66 17.65 15.95 23.88
N TRP A 67 17.57 15.43 22.65
CA TRP A 67 18.70 14.84 21.94
C TRP A 67 19.86 15.83 21.67
N GLU A 68 19.58 17.13 21.54
CA GLU A 68 20.62 18.17 21.38
C GLU A 68 21.29 18.52 22.72
N GLU A 69 20.52 18.55 23.81
CA GLU A 69 21.03 18.84 25.16
C GLU A 69 21.83 17.66 25.72
N ASP A 70 21.38 16.43 25.47
CA ASP A 70 21.98 15.19 25.98
C ASP A 70 23.08 14.62 25.07
N GLY A 71 23.34 15.25 23.91
CA GLY A 71 24.39 14.84 22.96
C GLY A 71 24.14 13.46 22.32
N ILE A 72 22.88 13.02 22.29
CA ILE A 72 22.43 11.75 21.72
C ILE A 72 21.81 11.98 20.34
N ASP A 73 21.83 10.94 19.50
CA ASP A 73 21.20 11.05 18.19
C ASP A 73 19.66 11.07 18.33
N ALA A 74 18.98 11.81 17.44
CA ALA A 74 17.53 11.83 17.36
C ALA A 74 16.96 10.46 16.93
N SER A 75 17.82 9.59 16.40
CA SER A 75 17.52 8.19 16.16
C SER A 75 17.97 7.31 17.33
N LEU A 76 17.15 6.33 17.72
CA LEU A 76 17.48 5.30 18.72
C LEU A 76 18.59 4.33 18.24
N SER A 77 19.24 4.59 17.11
CA SER A 77 20.03 3.59 16.39
C SER A 77 21.54 3.72 16.51
N ARG A 78 22.09 4.54 17.41
CA ARG A 78 23.54 4.56 17.60
C ARG A 78 24.00 3.31 18.37
N PRO A 79 24.78 2.38 17.77
CA PRO A 79 25.50 1.38 18.54
C PRO A 79 26.70 2.10 19.18
N THR A 80 26.76 2.14 20.51
CA THR A 80 27.94 2.62 21.23
C THR A 80 28.96 1.50 21.34
N GLY A 81 30.07 1.61 20.60
CA GLY A 81 31.30 0.84 20.86
C GLY A 81 32.25 0.83 19.65
N PRO A 82 33.58 0.88 19.87
CA PRO A 82 34.59 0.78 18.81
C PRO A 82 34.58 -0.57 18.10
#